data_AF-A0A354P8I6-F1
#
_entry.id   AF-A0A354P8I6-F1
#
_cell.length_a   1.000
_cell.length_b   1.000
_cell.length_c   1.000
_cell.angle_alpha   90.00
_cell.angle_beta   90.00
_cell.angle_gamma   90.00
#
_symmetry.space_group_name_H-M   'P 1'
#
loop_
_entity.id
_entity.type
_entity.pdbx_description
1 polymer ?
#
loop_
_entity_poly.entity_id
_entity_poly.type
_entity_poly.pdbx_seq_one_letter_code
_entity_poly.pdbx_strand_id
1 'polypeptide(L)'
;MWKDLVDRSAHLEKNRVVRHLIRDPDKPFQSFSGGSIPHPREIDKKFEPKDIFHPLPADSSQLAAVMAASQGQDFVLIGPPGTGKSQTIANIICQCLATGKTVLFVAEKTAALDVVYRRLRERGLGDCCLELHSNKAERRKFLDQLDSSWKNNRRAQANDWLTISERLKIRRDELNGYVAAIHQQHANGWTVFHAFGVCAKGGSATTPALEWADTIEHDVAAYRSLESLVGEIAL
;
A
#
# COMPACT_ATOMS: atom_id res chain seq x y z
N MET A 1 35.63 -5.09 -5.48
CA MET A 1 34.28 -5.66 -5.50
C MET A 1 34.28 -7.19 -5.40
N TRP A 2 34.78 -7.94 -6.39
CA TRP A 2 34.79 -9.42 -6.33
C TRP A 2 35.56 -9.96 -5.12
N LYS A 3 36.73 -9.38 -4.82
CA LYS A 3 37.52 -9.72 -3.63
C LYS A 3 36.76 -9.51 -2.32
N ASP A 4 36.05 -8.40 -2.17
CA ASP A 4 35.21 -8.16 -0.98
C ASP A 4 34.05 -9.15 -0.86
N LEU A 5 33.43 -9.55 -1.98
CA LEU A 5 32.35 -10.55 -1.96
C LEU A 5 32.86 -11.92 -1.50
N VAL A 6 34.06 -12.31 -1.93
CA VAL A 6 34.71 -13.56 -1.53
C VAL A 6 35.16 -13.48 -0.07
N ASP A 7 35.91 -12.43 0.29
CA ASP A 7 36.51 -12.23 1.61
C ASP A 7 35.46 -12.02 2.71
N ARG A 8 34.27 -11.51 2.36
CA ARG A 8 33.16 -11.26 3.30
C ARG A 8 31.96 -12.18 3.12
N SER A 9 32.10 -13.27 2.37
CA SER A 9 31.02 -14.24 2.11
C SER A 9 30.30 -14.69 3.39
N ALA A 10 31.04 -15.08 4.42
CA ALA A 10 30.47 -15.48 5.71
C ALA A 10 29.65 -14.38 6.40
N HIS A 11 30.00 -13.10 6.21
CA HIS A 11 29.22 -11.98 6.74
C HIS A 11 27.97 -11.72 5.89
N LEU A 12 28.10 -11.81 4.56
CA LEU A 12 27.00 -11.61 3.63
C LEU A 12 25.93 -12.70 3.77
N GLU A 13 26.34 -13.94 4.02
CA GLU A 13 25.45 -15.07 4.32
C GLU A 13 24.66 -14.91 5.63
N LYS A 14 24.95 -13.89 6.46
CA LYS A 14 24.04 -13.52 7.56
C LYS A 14 22.71 -12.99 7.04
N ASN A 15 22.70 -12.38 5.86
CA ASN A 15 21.46 -11.98 5.21
C ASN A 15 20.81 -13.22 4.57
N ARG A 16 19.56 -13.49 4.95
CA ARG A 16 18.79 -14.66 4.51
C ARG A 16 18.63 -14.76 2.98
N VAL A 17 18.40 -13.63 2.31
CA VAL A 17 18.22 -13.60 0.85
C VAL A 17 19.55 -13.92 0.19
N VAL A 18 20.63 -13.29 0.65
CA VAL A 18 21.98 -13.55 0.12
C VAL A 18 22.40 -15.00 0.34
N ARG A 19 22.15 -15.53 1.55
CA ARG A 19 22.42 -16.94 1.87
C ARG A 19 21.65 -17.87 0.94
N HIS A 20 20.37 -17.61 0.71
CA HIS A 20 19.54 -18.43 -0.20
C HIS A 20 20.07 -18.39 -1.63
N LEU A 21 20.41 -17.22 -2.14
CA LEU A 21 20.99 -17.06 -3.48
C LEU A 21 22.33 -17.79 -3.65
N ILE A 22 23.11 -17.94 -2.57
CA ILE A 22 24.40 -18.64 -2.60
C ILE A 22 24.23 -20.16 -2.41
N ARG A 23 23.36 -20.59 -1.49
CA ARG A 23 23.28 -21.99 -1.03
C ARG A 23 22.21 -22.81 -1.72
N ASP A 24 21.07 -22.21 -2.05
CA ASP A 24 19.87 -22.89 -2.53
C ASP A 24 19.18 -22.13 -3.68
N PRO A 25 19.92 -21.69 -4.74
CA PRO A 25 19.36 -20.83 -5.79
C PRO A 25 18.20 -21.48 -6.56
N ASP A 26 18.22 -22.81 -6.71
CA ASP A 26 17.22 -23.57 -7.46
C ASP A 26 15.95 -23.87 -6.66
N LYS A 27 15.93 -23.53 -5.37
CA LYS A 27 14.77 -23.74 -4.50
C LYS A 27 13.96 -22.45 -4.36
N PRO A 28 12.62 -22.55 -4.23
CA PRO A 28 11.80 -21.40 -3.88
C PRO A 28 12.28 -20.75 -2.57
N PHE A 29 12.45 -19.42 -2.58
CA PHE A 29 12.78 -18.67 -1.38
C PHE A 29 11.61 -18.70 -0.39
N GLN A 30 11.82 -19.26 0.79
CA GLN A 30 10.83 -19.27 1.85
C GLN A 30 10.97 -17.98 2.68
N SER A 31 10.00 -17.07 2.55
CA SER A 31 9.94 -15.88 3.40
C SER A 31 9.73 -16.30 4.85
N PHE A 32 10.69 -16.00 5.72
CA PHE A 32 10.69 -16.43 7.14
C PHE A 32 9.97 -15.43 8.05
N SER A 33 9.62 -14.25 7.56
CA SER A 33 8.78 -13.31 8.31
C SER A 33 7.36 -13.85 8.28
N GLY A 34 6.91 -14.47 9.38
CA GLY A 34 5.60 -15.14 9.52
C GLY A 34 4.35 -14.26 9.29
N GLY A 35 4.50 -13.06 8.73
CA GLY A 35 3.41 -12.25 8.21
C GLY A 35 3.27 -12.42 6.70
N SER A 36 2.05 -12.55 6.21
CA SER A 36 1.78 -12.39 4.78
C SER A 36 1.85 -10.91 4.39
N ILE A 37 2.05 -10.61 3.10
CA ILE A 37 1.78 -9.27 2.56
C ILE A 37 0.31 -8.94 2.92
N PRO A 38 0.04 -7.76 3.50
CA PRO A 38 -1.32 -7.40 3.88
C PRO A 38 -2.20 -7.29 2.64
N HIS A 39 -3.42 -7.81 2.72
CA HIS A 39 -4.35 -7.71 1.61
C HIS A 39 -4.78 -6.23 1.42
N PRO A 40 -4.83 -5.70 0.17
CA PRO A 40 -5.15 -4.29 -0.08
C PRO A 40 -6.46 -3.79 0.57
N ARG A 41 -7.48 -4.66 0.67
CA ARG A 41 -8.78 -4.35 1.30
C ARG A 41 -8.74 -4.31 2.84
N GLU A 42 -7.65 -4.74 3.45
CA GLU A 42 -7.53 -4.84 4.92
C GLU A 42 -6.61 -3.79 5.52
N ILE A 43 -5.98 -2.96 4.68
CA ILE A 43 -4.99 -1.96 5.12
C ILE A 43 -5.57 -1.04 6.19
N ASP A 44 -6.76 -0.50 5.95
CA ASP A 44 -7.42 0.41 6.89
C ASP A 44 -7.79 -0.25 8.22
N LYS A 45 -8.02 -1.57 8.22
CA LYS A 45 -8.31 -2.33 9.44
C LYS A 45 -7.05 -2.66 10.24
N LYS A 46 -5.93 -2.90 9.54
CA LYS A 46 -4.68 -3.36 10.14
C LYS A 46 -3.78 -2.24 10.64
N PHE A 47 -3.87 -1.05 10.04
CA PHE A 47 -2.96 0.06 10.30
C PHE A 47 -3.74 1.34 10.62
N GLU A 48 -3.35 2.04 11.68
CA GLU A 48 -3.94 3.35 11.98
C GLU A 48 -3.25 4.43 11.14
N PRO A 49 -3.94 5.52 10.76
CA PRO A 49 -3.34 6.56 9.91
C PRO A 49 -2.05 7.17 10.48
N LYS A 50 -1.93 7.22 11.83
CA LYS A 50 -0.74 7.73 12.53
C LYS A 50 0.52 6.88 12.27
N ASP A 51 0.36 5.62 11.85
CA ASP A 51 1.44 4.67 11.61
C ASP A 51 1.85 4.62 10.13
N ILE A 52 1.19 5.42 9.28
CA ILE A 52 1.37 5.39 7.82
C ILE A 52 2.00 6.70 7.33
N PHE A 53 3.20 6.60 6.78
CA PHE A 53 4.08 7.69 6.35
C PHE A 53 4.40 7.57 4.86
N HIS A 54 3.44 7.92 4.01
CA HIS A 54 3.60 7.91 2.55
C HIS A 54 3.29 9.30 1.94
N PRO A 55 4.30 10.17 1.74
CA PRO A 55 4.05 11.55 1.30
C PRO A 55 3.63 11.67 -0.17
N LEU A 56 3.66 10.57 -0.94
CA LEU A 56 3.18 10.53 -2.32
C LEU A 56 1.86 9.73 -2.38
N PRO A 57 0.98 10.04 -3.36
CA PRO A 57 -0.25 9.28 -3.55
C PRO A 57 0.03 7.77 -3.65
N ALA A 58 -0.87 6.96 -3.10
CA ALA A 58 -0.78 5.52 -3.20
C ALA A 58 -2.18 4.93 -3.29
N ASP A 59 -2.38 3.96 -4.19
CA ASP A 59 -3.53 3.09 -4.11
C ASP A 59 -3.34 2.01 -3.02
N SER A 60 -4.38 1.24 -2.75
CA SER A 60 -4.35 0.20 -1.70
C SER A 60 -3.34 -0.92 -1.97
N SER A 61 -3.03 -1.22 -3.23
CA SER A 61 -2.03 -2.23 -3.59
C SER A 61 -0.60 -1.73 -3.38
N GLN A 62 -0.35 -0.47 -3.71
CA GLN A 62 0.92 0.20 -3.44
C GLN A 62 1.12 0.37 -1.92
N LEU A 63 0.07 0.72 -1.19
CA LEU A 63 0.13 0.86 0.25
C LEU A 63 0.38 -0.48 0.96
N ALA A 64 -0.20 -1.57 0.46
CA ALA A 64 0.12 -2.92 0.93
C ALA A 64 1.61 -3.26 0.79
N ALA A 65 2.23 -2.89 -0.35
CA ALA A 65 3.67 -3.07 -0.54
C ALA A 65 4.51 -2.20 0.42
N VAL A 66 4.09 -0.95 0.65
CA VAL A 66 4.73 -0.04 1.62
C VAL A 66 4.72 -0.64 3.03
N MET A 67 3.57 -1.15 3.47
CA MET A 67 3.44 -1.74 4.81
C MET A 67 4.14 -3.09 4.93
N ALA A 68 4.15 -3.92 3.88
CA ALA A 68 4.93 -5.16 3.86
C ALA A 68 6.43 -4.88 4.06
N ALA A 69 6.98 -3.91 3.31
CA ALA A 69 8.39 -3.55 3.43
C ALA A 69 8.73 -2.99 4.82
N SER A 70 7.86 -2.16 5.39
CA SER A 70 8.05 -1.62 6.75
C SER A 70 7.92 -2.68 7.85
N GLN A 71 7.27 -3.81 7.58
CA GLN A 71 7.26 -4.98 8.46
C GLN A 71 8.44 -5.95 8.22
N GLY A 72 9.33 -5.65 7.27
CA GLY A 72 10.53 -6.44 6.99
C GLY A 72 10.28 -7.68 6.14
N GLN A 73 9.18 -7.69 5.39
CA GLN A 73 8.85 -8.74 4.42
C GLN A 73 9.71 -8.64 3.16
N ASP A 74 10.07 -9.79 2.60
CA ASP A 74 10.69 -9.89 1.27
C ASP A 74 9.62 -10.18 0.22
N PHE A 75 9.58 -9.41 -0.86
CA PHE A 75 8.61 -9.60 -1.93
C PHE A 75 9.11 -9.05 -3.27
N VAL A 76 8.50 -9.53 -4.34
CA VAL A 76 8.66 -8.98 -5.69
C VAL A 76 7.47 -8.10 -6.00
N LEU A 77 7.73 -6.83 -6.33
CA LEU A 77 6.71 -5.88 -6.75
C LEU A 77 6.69 -5.77 -8.27
N ILE A 78 5.61 -6.23 -8.90
CA ILE A 78 5.42 -6.15 -10.35
C ILE A 78 4.39 -5.06 -10.64
N GLY A 79 4.71 -4.15 -11.55
CA GLY A 79 3.80 -3.11 -12.01
C GLY A 79 4.01 -2.81 -13.49
N PRO A 80 2.95 -2.75 -14.32
CA PRO A 80 3.04 -2.31 -15.71
C PRO A 80 3.72 -0.93 -15.88
N PRO A 81 4.17 -0.57 -17.09
CA PRO A 81 4.63 0.80 -17.36
C PRO A 81 3.57 1.83 -16.97
N GLY A 82 3.98 2.94 -16.34
CA GLY A 82 3.07 3.99 -15.90
C GLY A 82 2.36 3.79 -14.56
N THR A 83 2.44 2.62 -13.91
CA THR A 83 1.70 2.34 -12.65
C THR A 83 2.36 2.86 -11.37
N GLY A 84 3.19 3.92 -11.48
CA GLY A 84 3.76 4.58 -10.30
C GLY A 84 4.84 3.79 -9.54
N LYS A 85 5.54 2.81 -10.13
CA LYS A 85 6.59 2.02 -9.43
C LYS A 85 7.61 2.87 -8.65
N SER A 86 8.18 3.90 -9.27
CA SER A 86 9.14 4.80 -8.60
C SER A 86 8.51 5.60 -7.46
N GLN A 87 7.21 5.89 -7.55
CA GLN A 87 6.43 6.52 -6.48
C GLN A 87 6.22 5.55 -5.31
N THR A 88 5.91 4.29 -5.59
CA THR A 88 5.83 3.23 -4.58
C THR A 88 7.17 3.01 -3.89
N ILE A 89 8.29 2.98 -4.63
CA ILE A 89 9.64 2.87 -4.06
C ILE A 89 9.93 4.04 -3.12
N ALA A 90 9.66 5.27 -3.54
CA ALA A 90 9.86 6.43 -2.68
C ALA A 90 9.01 6.34 -1.40
N ASN A 91 7.74 5.93 -1.49
CA ASN A 91 6.90 5.72 -0.31
C ASN A 91 7.40 4.59 0.60
N ILE A 92 7.93 3.49 0.05
CA ILE A 92 8.58 2.42 0.83
C ILE A 92 9.76 2.99 1.62
N ILE A 93 10.61 3.78 0.97
CA ILE A 93 11.77 4.42 1.61
C ILE A 93 11.29 5.34 2.75
N CYS A 94 10.31 6.22 2.48
CA CYS A 94 9.74 7.12 3.49
C CYS A 94 9.22 6.36 4.72
N GLN A 95 8.42 5.32 4.51
CA GLN A 95 7.85 4.52 5.60
C GLN A 95 8.94 3.83 6.43
N CYS A 96 9.94 3.24 5.77
CA CYS A 96 11.06 2.59 6.45
C CYS A 96 11.87 3.60 7.29
N LEU A 97 12.16 4.78 6.74
CA LEU A 97 12.85 5.84 7.48
C LEU A 97 12.04 6.32 8.68
N ALA A 98 10.73 6.55 8.51
CA ALA A 98 9.84 6.99 9.57
C ALA A 98 9.71 5.97 10.71
N THR A 99 9.88 4.68 10.41
CA THR A 99 9.90 3.58 11.39
C THR A 99 11.30 3.27 11.93
N GLY A 100 12.27 4.16 11.70
CA GLY A 100 13.62 4.06 12.27
C GLY A 100 14.56 3.08 11.57
N LYS A 101 14.22 2.62 10.35
CA LYS A 101 15.06 1.72 9.56
C LYS A 101 16.02 2.49 8.66
N THR A 102 17.15 1.88 8.34
CA THR A 102 18.06 2.33 7.27
C THR A 102 17.70 1.64 5.96
N VAL A 103 17.80 2.34 4.84
CA VAL A 103 17.48 1.80 3.51
C VAL A 103 18.66 1.95 2.56
N LEU A 104 19.06 0.85 1.91
CA LEU A 104 19.97 0.86 0.77
C LEU A 104 19.13 0.64 -0.49
N PHE A 105 19.04 1.66 -1.34
CA PHE A 105 18.36 1.56 -2.63
C PHE A 105 19.38 1.34 -3.74
N VAL A 106 19.21 0.26 -4.51
CA VAL A 106 20.10 -0.14 -5.60
C VAL A 106 19.27 -0.28 -6.87
N ALA A 107 19.79 0.21 -7.99
CA ALA A 107 19.18 0.04 -9.31
C ALA A 107 20.27 -0.14 -10.37
N GLU A 108 19.92 -0.80 -11.47
CA GLU A 108 20.84 -1.03 -12.60
C GLU A 108 21.20 0.29 -13.31
N LYS A 109 20.23 1.20 -13.46
CA LYS A 109 20.39 2.46 -14.21
C LYS A 109 20.31 3.66 -13.28
N THR A 110 21.26 4.59 -13.42
CA THR A 110 21.30 5.84 -12.65
C THR A 110 20.01 6.65 -12.77
N ALA A 111 19.38 6.66 -13.95
CA ALA A 111 18.10 7.36 -14.15
C ALA A 111 16.98 6.90 -13.18
N ALA A 112 16.98 5.63 -12.76
CA ALA A 112 16.03 5.14 -11.76
C ALA A 112 16.34 5.69 -10.36
N LEU A 113 17.63 5.79 -10.01
CA LEU A 113 18.09 6.43 -8.77
C LEU A 113 17.69 7.90 -8.74
N ASP A 114 17.97 8.64 -9.82
CA ASP A 114 17.70 10.08 -9.93
C ASP A 114 16.21 10.39 -9.79
N VAL A 115 15.34 9.59 -10.41
CA VAL A 115 13.88 9.79 -10.32
C VAL A 115 13.38 9.60 -8.89
N VAL A 116 13.84 8.58 -8.19
CA VAL A 116 13.43 8.31 -6.79
C VAL A 116 14.02 9.38 -5.87
N TYR A 117 15.30 9.70 -6.02
CA TYR A 117 15.97 10.73 -5.23
C TYR A 117 15.30 12.10 -5.39
N ARG A 118 15.00 12.51 -6.63
CA ARG A 118 14.28 13.77 -6.89
C ARG A 118 12.95 13.82 -6.14
N ARG A 119 12.18 12.72 -6.14
CA ARG A 119 10.89 12.64 -5.43
C ARG A 119 11.07 12.75 -3.91
N LEU A 120 12.08 12.10 -3.34
CA LEU A 120 12.40 12.21 -1.91
C LEU A 120 12.79 13.65 -1.55
N ARG A 121 13.65 14.27 -2.36
CA ARG A 121 14.08 15.66 -2.17
C ARG A 121 12.93 16.66 -2.27
N GLU A 122 12.03 16.50 -3.23
CA GLU A 122 10.81 17.30 -3.38
C GLU A 122 9.86 17.19 -2.16
N ARG A 123 10.01 16.13 -1.36
CA ARG A 123 9.29 15.93 -0.09
C ARG A 123 10.12 16.28 1.15
N GLY A 124 11.26 16.95 0.97
CA GLY A 124 12.12 17.38 2.07
C GLY A 124 13.00 16.29 2.68
N LEU A 125 13.06 15.10 2.07
CA LEU A 125 13.88 13.97 2.54
C LEU A 125 15.26 13.92 1.86
N GLY A 126 15.66 14.97 1.14
CA GLY A 126 16.97 15.04 0.47
C GLY A 126 18.13 14.91 1.45
N ASP A 127 17.99 15.53 2.62
CA ASP A 127 18.97 15.47 3.71
C ASP A 127 19.02 14.08 4.38
N CYS A 128 18.02 13.21 4.17
CA CYS A 128 18.07 11.83 4.65
C CYS A 128 18.68 10.87 3.62
N CYS A 129 18.99 11.37 2.42
CA CYS A 129 19.56 10.57 1.34
C CYS A 129 21.07 10.77 1.30
N LEU A 130 21.78 9.73 0.89
CA LEU A 130 23.21 9.79 0.65
C LEU A 130 23.51 9.10 -0.68
N GLU A 131 23.91 9.88 -1.67
CA GLU A 131 24.19 9.36 -3.01
C GLU A 131 25.60 8.80 -3.06
N LEU A 132 25.72 7.50 -3.35
CA LEU A 132 27.00 6.83 -3.55
C LEU A 132 27.27 6.67 -5.05
N HIS A 133 27.91 7.68 -5.62
CA HIS A 133 28.48 7.63 -6.97
C HIS A 133 29.99 7.35 -6.87
N SER A 134 30.54 6.61 -7.84
CA SER A 134 31.93 6.15 -7.79
C SER A 134 32.88 7.08 -8.54
N ASN A 135 33.10 8.31 -8.06
CA ASN A 135 34.17 9.17 -8.59
C ASN A 135 34.80 10.12 -7.55
N LYS A 136 36.10 10.45 -7.71
CA LYS A 136 36.89 11.22 -6.71
C LYS A 136 36.34 12.63 -6.43
N ALA A 137 35.68 13.26 -7.40
CA ALA A 137 35.05 14.59 -7.25
C ALA A 137 33.83 14.58 -6.31
N GLU A 138 33.31 13.41 -5.95
CA GLU A 138 32.07 13.23 -5.22
C GLU A 138 32.29 13.03 -3.71
N ARG A 139 33.52 12.73 -3.28
CA ARG A 139 33.83 12.56 -1.85
C ARG A 139 33.59 13.83 -1.04
N ARG A 140 33.85 15.01 -1.63
CA ARG A 140 33.55 16.29 -0.99
C ARG A 140 32.05 16.53 -0.91
N LYS A 141 31.32 16.30 -2.01
CA LYS A 141 29.84 16.38 -2.04
C LYS A 141 29.19 15.45 -1.01
N PHE A 142 29.73 14.24 -0.87
CA PHE A 142 29.32 13.28 0.16
C PHE A 142 29.50 13.84 1.57
N LEU A 143 30.66 14.43 1.87
CA LEU A 143 30.92 15.02 3.18
C LEU A 143 30.04 16.25 3.44
N ASP A 144 29.84 17.09 2.42
CA ASP A 144 28.97 18.27 2.50
C ASP A 144 27.50 17.87 2.73
N GLN A 145 27.04 16.79 2.08
CA GLN A 145 25.72 16.21 2.30
C GLN A 145 25.59 15.68 3.73
N LEU A 146 26.58 14.92 4.21
CA LEU A 146 26.58 14.39 5.57
C LEU A 146 26.55 15.50 6.63
N ASP A 147 27.34 16.56 6.45
CA ASP A 147 27.36 17.73 7.34
C ASP A 147 26.01 18.46 7.35
N SER A 148 25.39 18.63 6.18
CA SER A 148 24.06 19.25 6.05
C SER A 148 22.98 18.43 6.76
N SER A 149 22.97 17.11 6.56
CA SER A 149 22.06 16.18 7.24
C SER A 149 22.20 16.24 8.77
N TRP A 150 23.44 16.34 9.25
CA TRP A 150 23.72 16.40 10.69
C TRP A 150 23.21 17.70 11.32
N LYS A 151 23.41 18.83 10.63
CA LYS A 151 22.96 20.17 11.08
C LYS A 151 21.45 20.35 11.01
N ASN A 152 20.81 19.72 10.03
CA ASN A 152 19.36 19.86 9.78
C ASN A 152 18.51 18.85 10.54
N ASN A 153 19.03 18.20 11.59
CA ASN A 153 18.28 17.27 12.44
C ASN A 153 17.21 18.00 13.27
N ARG A 154 16.16 18.45 12.58
CA ARG A 154 14.98 19.09 13.16
C ARG A 154 14.06 17.99 13.64
N ARG A 155 13.84 17.93 14.94
CA ARG A 155 12.71 17.19 15.50
C ARG A 155 11.42 17.91 15.11
N ALA A 156 10.63 17.32 14.23
CA ALA A 156 9.25 17.75 14.03
C ALA A 156 8.48 17.62 15.35
N GLN A 157 7.53 18.52 15.61
CA GLN A 157 6.65 18.39 16.76
C GLN A 157 5.69 17.22 16.51
N ALA A 158 5.84 16.14 17.29
CA ALA A 158 5.02 14.93 17.15
C ALA A 158 3.51 15.21 17.34
N ASN A 159 3.14 16.29 18.04
CA ASN A 159 1.75 16.61 18.38
C ASN A 159 0.88 16.98 17.18
N ASP A 160 1.43 17.68 16.18
CA ASP A 160 0.67 18.08 14.99
C ASP A 160 0.30 16.86 14.13
N TRP A 161 1.25 15.93 13.98
CA TRP A 161 1.02 14.68 13.25
C TRP A 161 -0.07 13.82 13.89
N LEU A 162 -0.03 13.69 15.22
CA LEU A 162 -1.04 12.94 15.97
C LEU A 162 -2.44 13.55 15.76
N THR A 163 -2.56 14.87 15.89
CA THR A 163 -3.83 15.60 15.71
C THR A 163 -4.39 15.40 14.29
N ILE A 164 -3.56 15.54 13.26
CA ILE A 164 -3.99 15.33 11.86
C ILE A 164 -4.40 13.88 11.62
N SER A 165 -3.65 12.93 12.17
CA SER A 165 -3.90 11.50 12.01
C SER A 165 -5.20 11.05 12.70
N GLU A 166 -5.53 11.62 13.86
CA GLU A 166 -6.80 11.37 14.55
C GLU A 166 -7.99 11.85 13.71
N ARG A 167 -7.92 13.08 13.17
CA ARG A 167 -8.96 13.60 12.27
C ARG A 167 -9.10 12.74 11.02
N LEU A 168 -7.99 12.28 10.45
CA LEU A 168 -7.98 11.39 9.30
C LEU A 168 -8.62 10.04 9.63
N LYS A 169 -8.35 9.50 10.82
CA LYS A 169 -8.96 8.24 11.30
C LYS A 169 -10.48 8.34 11.34
N ILE A 170 -11.03 9.40 11.94
CA ILE A 170 -12.49 9.60 12.02
C ILE A 170 -13.11 9.56 10.62
N ARG A 171 -12.56 10.34 9.67
CA ARG A 171 -13.08 10.39 8.30
C ARG A 171 -12.96 9.05 7.57
N ARG A 172 -11.84 8.34 7.76
CA ARG A 172 -11.62 7.02 7.17
C ARG A 172 -12.62 6.01 7.71
N ASP A 173 -12.89 6.03 9.01
CA ASP A 173 -13.80 5.10 9.67
C ASP A 173 -15.26 5.37 9.25
N GLU A 174 -15.66 6.64 9.08
CA GLU A 174 -16.96 7.03 8.48
C GLU A 174 -17.13 6.45 7.07
N LEU A 175 -16.14 6.63 6.19
CA LEU A 175 -16.16 6.12 4.81
C LEU A 175 -16.20 4.59 4.77
N ASN A 176 -15.42 3.94 5.63
CA ASN A 176 -15.42 2.48 5.73
C ASN A 176 -16.75 1.95 6.25
N GLY A 177 -17.40 2.64 7.18
CA GLY A 177 -18.75 2.32 7.65
C GLY A 177 -19.78 2.41 6.52
N TYR A 178 -19.73 3.46 5.70
CA TYR A 178 -20.59 3.60 4.53
C TYR A 178 -20.39 2.46 3.51
N VAL A 179 -19.14 2.14 3.18
CA VAL A 179 -18.83 1.03 2.27
C VAL A 179 -19.34 -0.30 2.83
N ALA A 180 -19.16 -0.54 4.13
CA ALA A 180 -19.66 -1.75 4.79
C ALA A 180 -21.18 -1.85 4.74
N ALA A 181 -21.90 -0.76 5.01
CA ALA A 181 -23.37 -0.72 4.97
C ALA A 181 -23.90 -1.06 3.57
N ILE A 182 -23.32 -0.50 2.51
CA ILE A 182 -23.79 -0.75 1.14
C ILE A 182 -23.54 -2.20 0.70
N HIS A 183 -22.46 -2.82 1.19
CA HIS A 183 -22.09 -4.20 0.87
C HIS A 183 -22.62 -5.24 1.86
N GLN A 184 -23.38 -4.82 2.88
CA GLN A 184 -24.02 -5.75 3.81
C GLN A 184 -25.04 -6.61 3.07
N GLN A 185 -24.98 -7.92 3.26
CA GLN A 185 -26.01 -8.82 2.77
C GLN A 185 -27.23 -8.75 3.69
N HIS A 186 -28.40 -8.53 3.09
CA HIS A 186 -29.69 -8.50 3.78
C HIS A 186 -30.41 -9.86 3.66
N ALA A 187 -31.54 -10.02 4.35
CA ALA A 187 -32.30 -11.27 4.43
C ALA A 187 -32.72 -11.83 3.05
N ASN A 188 -32.97 -10.96 2.07
CA ASN A 188 -33.27 -11.31 0.67
C ASN A 188 -32.04 -11.79 -0.12
N GLY A 189 -30.86 -11.81 0.49
CA GLY A 189 -29.60 -12.18 -0.17
C GLY A 189 -28.98 -11.07 -1.02
N TRP A 190 -29.62 -9.89 -1.08
CA TRP A 190 -29.12 -8.75 -1.83
C TRP A 190 -28.25 -7.85 -0.96
N THR A 191 -27.40 -7.08 -1.63
CA THR A 191 -26.73 -5.91 -1.04
C THR A 191 -27.34 -4.67 -1.65
N VAL A 192 -27.29 -3.54 -0.93
CA VAL A 192 -27.69 -2.24 -1.47
C VAL A 192 -26.86 -1.91 -2.73
N PHE A 193 -25.58 -2.30 -2.75
CA PHE A 193 -24.71 -2.19 -3.94
C PHE A 193 -25.31 -2.89 -5.16
N HIS A 194 -25.73 -4.15 -4.98
CA HIS A 194 -26.34 -4.94 -6.03
C HIS A 194 -27.65 -4.31 -6.53
N ALA A 195 -28.51 -3.88 -5.59
CA ALA A 195 -29.77 -3.21 -5.92
C ALA A 195 -29.55 -1.94 -6.75
N PHE A 196 -28.63 -1.06 -6.34
CA PHE A 196 -28.28 0.13 -7.11
C PHE A 196 -27.76 -0.21 -8.51
N GLY A 197 -26.93 -1.26 -8.64
CA GLY A 197 -26.42 -1.70 -9.93
C GLY A 197 -27.54 -2.15 -10.89
N VAL A 198 -28.53 -2.88 -10.38
CA VAL A 198 -29.69 -3.32 -11.16
C VAL A 198 -30.55 -2.13 -11.56
N CYS A 199 -30.88 -1.23 -10.62
CA CYS A 199 -31.65 -0.02 -10.91
C CYS A 199 -30.97 0.88 -11.95
N ALA A 200 -29.65 1.08 -11.84
CA ALA A 200 -28.88 1.89 -12.77
C ALA A 200 -28.87 1.28 -14.19
N LYS A 201 -28.81 -0.04 -14.31
CA LYS A 201 -28.90 -0.74 -15.61
C LYS A 201 -30.30 -0.64 -16.23
N GLY A 202 -31.35 -0.64 -15.39
CA GLY A 202 -32.75 -0.60 -15.79
C GLY A 202 -33.36 0.79 -15.99
N GLY A 203 -32.60 1.87 -15.79
CA GLY A 203 -33.11 3.25 -15.63
C GLY A 203 -33.93 3.86 -16.79
N SER A 204 -34.10 3.16 -17.92
CA SER A 204 -34.94 3.58 -19.05
C SER A 204 -36.27 2.82 -19.15
N ALA A 205 -36.49 1.78 -18.34
CA ALA A 205 -37.71 0.99 -18.38
C ALA A 205 -38.77 1.57 -17.45
N THR A 206 -39.97 1.82 -17.97
CA THR A 206 -41.15 2.12 -17.16
C THR A 206 -41.44 0.92 -16.28
N THR A 207 -41.25 1.08 -14.97
CA THR A 207 -41.53 0.06 -13.97
C THR A 207 -42.85 0.41 -13.26
N PRO A 208 -43.73 -0.59 -13.00
CA PRO A 208 -44.92 -0.35 -12.20
C PRO A 208 -44.50 0.10 -10.79
N ALA A 209 -45.24 1.05 -10.21
CA ALA A 209 -45.06 1.44 -8.82
C ALA A 209 -45.54 0.28 -7.94
N LEU A 210 -44.59 -0.34 -7.25
CA LEU A 210 -44.87 -1.36 -6.25
C LEU A 210 -44.71 -0.73 -4.87
N GLU A 211 -45.70 -0.91 -4.01
CA GLU A 211 -45.70 -0.41 -2.64
C GLU A 211 -45.80 -1.58 -1.65
N TRP A 212 -45.02 -1.51 -0.59
CA TRP A 212 -45.02 -2.46 0.52
C TRP A 212 -45.03 -1.67 1.83
N ALA A 213 -45.52 -2.28 2.90
CA ALA A 213 -45.38 -1.68 4.23
C ALA A 213 -43.92 -1.73 4.69
N ASP A 214 -43.46 -0.72 5.43
CA ASP A 214 -42.07 -0.59 5.90
C ASP A 214 -41.57 -1.75 6.78
N THR A 215 -42.48 -2.57 7.27
CA THR A 215 -42.21 -3.75 8.11
C THR A 215 -42.05 -5.05 7.33
N ILE A 216 -42.27 -5.03 6.01
CA ILE A 216 -42.18 -6.22 5.17
C ILE A 216 -40.71 -6.50 4.86
N GLU A 217 -40.19 -7.60 5.42
CA GLU A 217 -38.91 -8.16 5.03
C GLU A 217 -39.13 -9.39 4.15
N HIS A 218 -38.41 -9.44 3.04
CA HIS A 218 -38.37 -10.62 2.17
C HIS A 218 -37.08 -11.38 2.45
N ASP A 219 -37.19 -12.67 2.72
CA ASP A 219 -36.04 -13.56 2.71
C ASP A 219 -35.72 -14.02 1.26
N VAL A 220 -34.65 -14.78 1.10
CA VAL A 220 -34.23 -15.31 -0.21
C VAL A 220 -35.34 -16.14 -0.87
N ALA A 221 -36.12 -16.90 -0.09
CA ALA A 221 -37.15 -17.77 -0.63
C ALA A 221 -38.34 -16.94 -1.15
N ALA A 222 -38.83 -16.00 -0.34
CA ALA A 222 -39.88 -15.06 -0.71
C ALA A 222 -39.49 -14.23 -1.93
N TYR A 223 -38.23 -13.77 -1.99
CA TYR A 223 -37.73 -13.02 -3.14
C TYR A 223 -37.74 -13.84 -4.42
N ARG A 224 -37.27 -15.10 -4.38
CA ARG A 224 -37.32 -16.01 -5.55
C ARG A 224 -38.74 -16.31 -6.01
N SER A 225 -39.68 -16.45 -5.07
CA SER A 225 -41.10 -16.61 -5.42
C SER A 225 -41.64 -15.39 -6.15
N LEU A 226 -41.27 -14.17 -5.73
CA LEU A 226 -41.64 -12.93 -6.44
C LEU A 226 -41.02 -12.88 -7.85
N GLU A 227 -39.74 -13.22 -8.00
CA GLU A 227 -39.09 -13.29 -9.33
C GLU A 227 -39.78 -14.29 -10.25
N SER A 228 -40.15 -15.47 -9.75
CA SER A 228 -40.88 -16.49 -10.51
C SER A 228 -42.25 -15.96 -10.96
N LEU A 229 -43.00 -15.33 -10.06
CA LEU A 229 -44.31 -14.76 -10.36
C LEU A 229 -44.22 -13.67 -11.44
N VAL A 230 -43.21 -12.79 -11.37
CA VAL A 230 -42.97 -11.78 -12.41
C VAL A 230 -42.66 -12.44 -13.75
N GLY A 231 -41.87 -13.52 -13.76
CA GLY A 231 -41.58 -14.29 -14.97
C GLY A 231 -42.82 -14.95 -15.59
N GLU A 232 -43.73 -15.46 -14.76
CA GLU A 232 -45.02 -16.04 -15.20
C GLU A 232 -45.97 -14.98 -15.77
N ILE A 233 -45.98 -13.77 -15.20
CA ILE A 233 -46.85 -12.66 -15.67
C ILE A 233 -46.27 -11.98 -16.92
N ALA A 234 -44.96 -12.06 -17.15
CA ALA A 234 -44.29 -11.45 -18.30
C ALA A 234 -44.34 -12.31 -19.59
N LEU A 235 -44.87 -13.54 -19.53
CA LEU A 235 -45.15 -14.45 -20.66
C LEU A 235 -46.58 -14.23 -21.20
#